data_AF-A0A353HA77-F1
#
_entry.id   AF-A0A353HA77-F1
#
_cell.length_a   1.000
_cell.length_b   1.000
_cell.length_c   1.000
_cell.angle_alpha   90.00
_cell.angle_beta   90.00
_cell.angle_gamma   90.00
#
_symmetry.space_group_name_H-M   'P 1'
#
loop_
_entity.id
_entity.type
_entity.pdbx_description
1 polymer ?
#
loop_
_entity_poly.entity_id
_entity_poly.type
_entity_poly.pdbx_seq_one_letter_code
_entity_poly.pdbx_strand_id
1 'polypeptide(L)'
;MQNKTPRDIILWFFLAIFLVSTFMIGWLFWPFISIIVLASVVTGIFNPVYKFIRVKDKINPPFASFLTCIIIFIVLFVPIVFFVGILSNEAYELYLTAKSAVLGKHIKSLLESSRVLETANTILSNFDIKLTGEELNKAISELGKVVGLFLYEQASAIASNV
;
A
#
# COMPACT_ATOMS: atom_id res chain seq x y z
N MET A 1 -46.86 -7.31 -33.20
CA MET A 1 -45.52 -7.90 -33.42
C MET A 1 -44.64 -6.81 -34.03
N GLN A 2 -43.80 -6.17 -33.22
CA GLN A 2 -43.10 -4.95 -33.62
C GLN A 2 -41.84 -5.33 -34.41
N ASN A 3 -41.85 -5.02 -35.71
CA ASN A 3 -40.76 -5.28 -36.63
C ASN A 3 -39.59 -4.31 -36.33
N LYS A 4 -38.73 -4.66 -35.36
CA LYS A 4 -37.53 -3.89 -35.04
C LYS A 4 -36.58 -3.98 -36.23
N THR A 5 -36.34 -2.84 -36.88
CA THR A 5 -35.41 -2.78 -38.01
C THR A 5 -34.00 -3.15 -37.55
N PRO A 6 -33.17 -3.81 -38.37
CA PRO A 6 -31.83 -4.28 -37.97
C PRO A 6 -30.93 -3.15 -37.45
N ARG A 7 -31.19 -1.89 -37.83
CA ARG A 7 -30.50 -0.68 -37.36
C ARG A 7 -30.74 -0.39 -35.88
N ASP A 8 -31.94 -0.60 -35.38
CA ASP A 8 -32.30 -0.33 -33.98
C ASP A 8 -31.61 -1.30 -33.02
N ILE A 9 -31.41 -2.54 -33.45
CA ILE A 9 -30.73 -3.60 -32.69
C ILE A 9 -29.24 -3.27 -32.54
N ILE A 10 -28.61 -2.79 -33.61
CA ILE A 10 -27.19 -2.38 -33.60
C ILE A 10 -26.98 -1.18 -32.66
N LEU A 11 -27.87 -0.18 -32.71
CA LEU A 11 -27.79 0.98 -31.82
C LEU A 11 -27.97 0.61 -30.35
N TRP A 12 -28.92 -0.27 -30.04
CA TRP A 12 -29.11 -0.76 -28.67
C TRP A 12 -27.92 -1.58 -28.16
N PHE A 13 -27.32 -2.39 -29.02
CA PHE A 13 -26.11 -3.15 -28.68
C PHE A 13 -24.92 -2.22 -28.42
N PHE A 14 -24.68 -1.25 -29.31
CA PHE A 14 -23.65 -0.23 -29.12
C PHE A 14 -23.88 0.56 -27.83
N LEU A 15 -25.11 0.99 -27.57
CA LEU A 15 -25.47 1.74 -26.36
C LEU A 15 -25.21 0.90 -25.10
N ALA A 16 -25.58 -0.38 -25.11
CA ALA A 16 -25.36 -1.28 -23.99
C ALA A 16 -23.86 -1.43 -23.67
N ILE A 17 -23.03 -1.68 -24.69
CA ILE A 17 -21.57 -1.77 -24.51
C ILE A 17 -20.97 -0.44 -24.07
N PHE A 18 -21.42 0.68 -24.64
CA PHE A 18 -20.96 2.02 -24.27
C PHE A 18 -21.27 2.34 -22.80
N LEU A 19 -22.47 1.97 -22.34
CA LEU A 19 -22.88 2.16 -20.95
C LEU A 19 -22.04 1.31 -20.01
N VAL A 20 -21.83 0.03 -20.34
CA VAL A 20 -20.98 -0.89 -19.56
C VAL A 20 -19.53 -0.40 -19.50
N SER A 21 -18.98 0.07 -20.63
CA SER A 21 -17.62 0.61 -20.70
C SER A 21 -17.47 1.87 -19.84
N THR A 22 -18.43 2.79 -19.92
CA THR A 22 -18.45 4.01 -19.11
C THR A 22 -18.64 3.69 -17.62
N PHE A 23 -19.46 2.70 -17.30
CA PHE A 23 -19.62 2.23 -15.93
C PHE A 23 -18.32 1.62 -15.38
N MET A 24 -17.63 0.79 -16.16
CA MET A 24 -16.33 0.25 -15.79
C MET A 24 -15.27 1.35 -15.60
N ILE A 25 -15.26 2.38 -16.47
CA ILE A 25 -14.34 3.51 -16.31
C ILE A 25 -14.64 4.27 -15.01
N GLY A 26 -15.92 4.50 -14.70
CA GLY A 26 -16.34 5.18 -13.48
C GLY A 26 -15.97 4.39 -12.23
N TRP A 27 -16.12 3.07 -12.27
CA TRP A 27 -15.66 2.18 -11.20
C TRP A 27 -14.14 2.27 -11.04
N LEU A 28 -13.39 2.24 -12.14
CA LEU A 28 -11.94 2.36 -12.12
C LEU A 28 -11.49 3.68 -11.47
N PHE A 29 -12.20 4.80 -11.72
CA PHE A 29 -11.86 6.10 -11.13
C PHE A 29 -12.17 6.21 -9.63
N TRP A 30 -13.05 5.36 -9.07
CA TRP A 30 -13.44 5.38 -7.66
C TRP A 30 -12.25 5.41 -6.67
N PRO A 31 -11.24 4.51 -6.76
CA PRO A 31 -10.05 4.57 -5.92
C PRO A 31 -9.17 5.81 -6.18
N PHE A 32 -9.18 6.37 -7.39
CA PHE A 32 -8.36 7.52 -7.76
C PHE A 32 -8.95 8.86 -7.32
N ILE A 33 -10.23 8.93 -6.91
CA ILE A 33 -10.86 10.19 -6.48
C ILE A 33 -10.03 10.89 -5.40
N SER A 34 -9.50 10.13 -4.43
CA SER A 34 -8.66 10.69 -3.36
C SER A 34 -7.40 11.37 -3.91
N ILE A 35 -6.70 10.72 -4.85
CA ILE A 35 -5.47 11.24 -5.47
C ILE A 35 -5.79 12.40 -6.41
N ILE A 36 -6.90 12.35 -7.15
CA ILE A 36 -7.34 13.44 -8.04
C ILE A 36 -7.66 14.69 -7.24
N VAL A 37 -8.35 14.56 -6.10
CA VAL A 37 -8.62 15.68 -5.19
C VAL A 37 -7.31 16.25 -4.64
N LEU A 38 -6.39 15.40 -4.18
CA LEU A 38 -5.08 15.84 -3.72
C LEU A 38 -4.31 16.59 -4.83
N ALA A 39 -4.27 16.03 -6.03
CA ALA A 39 -3.64 16.66 -7.20
C ALA A 39 -4.29 17.99 -7.56
N SER A 40 -5.61 18.12 -7.42
CA SER A 40 -6.35 19.37 -7.63
C SER A 40 -5.95 20.43 -6.61
N VAL A 41 -5.88 20.07 -5.32
CA VAL A 41 -5.44 20.98 -4.24
C VAL A 41 -4.00 21.43 -4.46
N VAL A 42 -3.10 20.50 -4.78
CA VAL A 42 -1.70 20.79 -5.10
C VAL A 42 -1.62 21.73 -6.29
N THR A 43 -2.31 21.42 -7.39
CA THR A 43 -2.32 22.28 -8.60
C THR A 43 -2.84 23.68 -8.27
N GLY A 44 -3.86 23.79 -7.43
CA GLY A 44 -4.37 25.08 -6.94
C GLY A 44 -3.33 25.87 -6.14
N ILE A 45 -2.59 25.20 -5.24
CA ILE A 45 -1.52 25.80 -4.44
C ILE A 45 -0.33 26.25 -5.30
N PHE A 46 0.01 25.51 -6.36
CA PHE A 46 1.10 25.82 -7.26
C PHE A 46 0.70 26.70 -8.46
N ASN A 47 -0.57 27.09 -8.57
CA ASN A 47 -1.04 28.07 -9.56
C ASN A 47 -0.28 29.42 -9.53
N PRO A 48 0.02 30.04 -8.36
CA PRO A 48 0.87 31.23 -8.33
C PRO A 48 2.27 30.96 -8.90
N VAL A 49 2.84 29.77 -8.66
CA VAL A 49 4.16 29.38 -9.20
C VAL A 49 4.13 29.31 -10.73
N TYR A 50 3.08 28.72 -11.32
CA TYR A 50 2.86 28.74 -12.77
C TYR A 50 2.81 30.17 -13.32
N LYS A 51 2.09 31.07 -12.63
CA LYS A 51 1.99 32.48 -13.03
C LYS A 51 3.32 33.25 -12.88
N PHE A 52 4.12 32.92 -11.86
CA PHE A 52 5.48 33.44 -11.69
C PHE A 52 6.43 32.95 -12.80
N ILE A 53 6.31 31.69 -13.23
CA ILE A 53 7.11 31.14 -14.35
C ILE A 53 6.70 31.80 -15.67
N ARG A 54 5.42 32.14 -15.83
CA ARG A 54 4.90 32.89 -16.98
C ARG A 54 5.21 34.39 -16.96
N VAL A 55 6.02 34.90 -16.03
CA VAL A 55 6.30 36.35 -15.92
C VAL A 55 6.76 36.93 -17.27
N LYS A 56 5.89 37.79 -17.81
CA LYS A 56 5.98 38.54 -19.09
C LYS A 56 5.65 37.81 -20.40
N ASP A 57 4.90 36.71 -20.39
CA ASP A 57 4.53 35.96 -21.64
C ASP A 57 5.75 35.63 -22.53
N LYS A 58 6.95 35.62 -21.92
CA LYS A 58 8.22 35.40 -22.61
C LYS A 58 8.49 33.92 -22.89
N ILE A 59 7.75 33.04 -22.21
CA ILE A 59 7.90 31.59 -22.27
C ILE A 59 6.65 31.00 -22.90
N ASN A 60 6.83 30.09 -23.85
CA ASN A 60 5.74 29.39 -24.52
C ASN A 60 4.86 28.66 -23.49
N PRO A 61 3.52 28.74 -23.61
CA PRO A 61 2.57 28.09 -22.71
C PRO A 61 2.87 26.61 -22.39
N PRO A 62 3.22 25.73 -23.35
CA PRO A 62 3.53 24.34 -23.04
C PRO A 62 4.81 24.16 -22.22
N PHE A 63 5.81 25.02 -22.42
CA PHE A 63 7.09 24.94 -21.70
C PHE A 63 6.95 25.40 -20.25
N ALA A 64 6.15 26.44 -19.99
CA ALA A 64 5.86 26.90 -18.64
C ALA A 64 5.10 25.83 -17.82
N SER A 65 4.15 25.13 -18.43
CA SER A 65 3.40 24.05 -17.77
C SER A 65 4.30 22.87 -17.44
N PHE A 66 5.15 22.46 -18.38
CA PHE A 66 6.11 21.37 -18.16
C PHE A 66 7.08 21.69 -17.00
N LEU A 67 7.62 22.90 -16.97
CA LEU A 67 8.53 23.33 -15.90
C LEU A 67 7.82 23.36 -14.54
N THR A 68 6.55 23.81 -14.51
CA THR A 68 5.75 23.81 -13.28
C THR A 68 5.49 22.38 -12.79
N CYS A 69 5.18 21.43 -13.68
CA CYS A 69 5.02 20.02 -13.31
C CYS A 69 6.30 19.42 -12.72
N ILE A 70 7.47 19.73 -13.29
CA ILE A 70 8.77 19.29 -12.74
C ILE A 70 8.98 19.86 -11.34
N ILE A 71 8.70 21.15 -11.13
CA ILE A 71 8.84 21.78 -9.82
C ILE A 71 7.92 21.13 -8.80
N ILE A 72 6.65 20.89 -9.14
CA ILE A 72 5.70 20.19 -8.27
C ILE A 72 6.23 18.79 -7.91
N PHE A 73 6.73 18.05 -8.90
CA PHE A 73 7.30 16.72 -8.67
C PHE A 73 8.47 16.78 -7.68
N ILE A 74 9.44 17.67 -7.89
CA ILE A 74 10.60 17.79 -6.99
C ILE A 74 10.15 18.18 -5.57
N VAL A 75 9.26 19.17 -5.45
CA VAL A 75 8.83 19.68 -4.14
C VAL A 75 8.02 18.65 -3.36
N LEU A 76 7.27 17.77 -4.01
CA LEU A 76 6.56 16.69 -3.33
C LEU A 76 7.43 15.46 -3.10
N PHE A 77 8.15 14.99 -4.11
CA PHE A 77 8.82 13.69 -4.07
C PHE A 77 10.07 13.71 -3.18
N VAL A 78 10.85 14.79 -3.22
CA VAL A 78 12.09 14.92 -2.43
C VAL A 78 11.84 14.83 -0.92
N PRO A 79 10.95 15.63 -0.30
CA PRO A 79 10.72 15.54 1.14
C PRO A 79 10.09 14.22 1.55
N ILE A 80 9.22 13.62 0.74
CA ILE A 80 8.59 12.34 1.05
C ILE A 80 9.64 11.23 1.10
N VAL A 81 10.49 11.11 0.07
CA VAL A 81 11.54 10.08 0.02
C VAL A 81 12.54 10.27 1.15
N PHE A 82 12.93 11.51 1.44
CA PHE A 82 13.83 11.81 2.54
C PHE A 82 13.24 11.44 3.91
N PHE A 83 11.99 11.82 4.15
CA PHE A 83 11.28 11.55 5.40
C PHE A 83 11.08 10.04 5.62
N VAL A 84 10.59 9.32 4.59
CA VAL A 84 10.43 7.86 4.64
C VAL A 84 11.78 7.18 4.82
N GLY A 85 12.84 7.67 4.16
CA GLY A 85 14.20 7.16 4.31
C GLY A 85 14.71 7.26 5.75
N ILE A 86 14.56 8.42 6.40
CA ILE A 86 14.96 8.60 7.80
C ILE A 86 14.12 7.69 8.70
N LEU A 87 12.80 7.74 8.58
CA LEU A 87 11.89 6.98 9.42
C LEU A 87 12.12 5.46 9.30
N SER A 88 12.42 4.97 8.10
CA SER A 88 12.73 3.55 7.88
C SER A 88 14.06 3.15 8.51
N ASN A 89 15.06 4.03 8.51
CA ASN A 89 16.33 3.78 9.19
C ASN A 89 16.13 3.73 10.72
N GLU A 90 15.39 4.67 11.29
CA GLU A 90 15.08 4.68 12.73
C GLU A 90 14.27 3.44 13.13
N ALA A 91 13.26 3.06 12.34
CA ALA A 91 12.47 1.85 12.58
C ALA A 91 13.31 0.57 12.47
N TYR A 92 14.25 0.52 11.52
CA TYR A 92 15.16 -0.62 11.35
C TYR A 92 16.16 -0.71 12.50
N GLU A 93 16.71 0.41 12.96
CA GLU A 93 17.60 0.46 14.11
C GLU A 93 16.87 0.07 15.41
N LEU A 94 15.62 0.53 15.59
CA LEU A 94 14.75 0.10 16.68
C LEU A 94 14.48 -1.40 16.61
N TYR A 95 14.25 -1.96 15.42
CA TYR A 95 14.08 -3.40 15.23
C TYR A 95 15.34 -4.18 15.59
N LEU A 96 16.53 -3.71 15.17
CA LEU A 96 17.80 -4.34 15.54
C LEU A 96 18.09 -4.23 17.05
N THR A 97 17.76 -3.09 17.67
CA THR A 97 17.94 -2.85 19.10
C THR A 97 16.96 -3.70 19.92
N ALA A 98 15.69 -3.73 19.55
CA ALA A 98 14.69 -4.60 20.15
C ALA A 98 15.11 -6.07 19.98
N LYS A 99 15.47 -6.48 18.76
CA LYS A 99 15.93 -7.85 18.49
C LYS A 99 17.18 -8.21 19.30
N SER A 100 18.18 -7.33 19.40
CA SER A 100 19.41 -7.61 20.17
C SER A 100 19.18 -7.62 21.68
N ALA A 101 18.36 -6.70 22.21
CA ALA A 101 17.97 -6.65 23.61
C ALA A 101 17.10 -7.86 24.03
N VAL A 102 16.29 -8.38 23.10
CA VAL A 102 15.31 -9.45 23.34
C VAL A 102 15.86 -10.84 22.98
N LEU A 103 16.56 -11.02 21.85
CA LEU A 103 16.88 -12.36 21.31
C LEU A 103 18.22 -12.97 21.77
N GLY A 104 19.13 -12.24 22.42
CA GLY A 104 20.48 -12.77 22.63
C GLY A 104 20.55 -13.95 23.61
N LYS A 105 20.13 -13.74 24.86
CA LYS A 105 20.35 -14.71 25.96
C LYS A 105 19.29 -14.62 27.06
N HIS A 106 18.75 -13.43 27.31
CA HIS A 106 17.78 -13.22 28.39
C HIS A 106 16.41 -13.83 28.10
N ILE A 107 15.82 -13.70 26.91
CA ILE A 107 14.50 -14.32 26.68
C ILE A 107 14.58 -15.84 26.60
N LYS A 108 15.61 -16.41 25.97
CA LYS A 108 15.76 -17.88 25.94
C LYS A 108 15.97 -18.45 27.35
N SER A 109 16.81 -17.80 28.17
CA SER A 109 17.01 -18.16 29.58
C SER A 109 15.78 -17.92 30.44
N LEU A 110 15.02 -16.84 30.22
CA LEU A 110 13.78 -16.57 30.95
C LEU A 110 12.61 -17.45 30.49
N LEU A 111 12.56 -17.90 29.24
CA LEU A 111 11.59 -18.89 28.77
C LEU A 111 11.96 -20.31 29.26
N GLU A 112 13.24 -20.68 29.24
CA GLU A 112 13.72 -21.97 29.79
C GLU A 112 13.63 -22.03 31.33
N SER A 113 13.80 -20.90 32.04
CA SER A 113 13.66 -20.85 33.52
C SER A 113 12.26 -20.50 33.99
N SER A 114 11.35 -20.14 33.08
CA SER A 114 9.98 -19.80 33.43
C SER A 114 9.14 -21.07 33.64
N ARG A 115 8.55 -21.17 34.84
CA ARG A 115 7.50 -22.15 35.17
C ARG A 115 6.34 -22.15 34.16
N VAL A 116 6.18 -21.12 33.32
CA VAL A 116 5.13 -21.05 32.30
C VAL A 116 5.36 -22.08 31.20
N LEU A 117 6.60 -22.31 30.78
CA LEU A 117 6.91 -23.34 29.76
C LEU A 117 6.70 -24.74 30.33
N GLU A 118 7.07 -24.93 31.60
CA GLU A 118 6.92 -26.20 32.33
C GLU A 118 5.45 -26.49 32.69
N THR A 119 4.67 -25.47 33.07
CA THR A 119 3.22 -25.56 33.29
C THR A 119 2.49 -25.82 31.99
N ALA A 120 2.87 -25.15 30.90
CA ALA A 120 2.35 -25.45 29.57
C ALA A 120 2.66 -26.91 29.19
N ASN A 121 3.90 -27.37 29.35
CA ASN A 121 4.27 -28.75 29.04
C ASN A 121 3.57 -29.78 29.95
N THR A 122 3.26 -29.44 31.21
CA THR A 122 2.50 -30.30 32.14
C THR A 122 1.01 -30.37 31.77
N ILE A 123 0.43 -29.27 31.28
CA ILE A 123 -0.95 -29.23 30.77
C ILE A 123 -1.04 -29.99 29.45
N LEU A 124 -0.04 -29.84 28.57
CA LEU A 124 0.03 -30.50 27.27
C LEU A 124 0.50 -31.96 27.34
N SER A 125 1.20 -32.38 28.40
CA SER A 125 1.54 -33.79 28.60
C SER A 125 0.32 -34.66 28.88
N ASN A 126 -0.78 -34.09 29.39
CA ASN A 126 -2.08 -34.79 29.48
C ASN A 126 -2.69 -35.10 28.10
N PHE A 127 -2.17 -34.50 27.03
CA PHE A 127 -2.57 -34.71 25.64
C PHE A 127 -1.50 -35.46 24.82
N ASP A 128 -0.46 -36.02 25.45
CA ASP A 128 0.69 -36.68 24.81
C ASP A 128 1.56 -35.76 23.90
N ILE A 129 1.38 -34.43 24.00
CA ILE A 129 2.09 -33.46 23.17
C ILE A 129 3.26 -32.89 23.98
N LYS A 130 4.50 -33.21 23.57
CA LYS A 130 5.72 -32.57 24.08
C LYS A 130 6.07 -31.38 23.21
N LEU A 131 5.89 -30.16 23.73
CA LEU A 131 6.34 -28.95 23.04
C LEU A 131 7.88 -28.93 23.02
N THR A 132 8.47 -29.33 21.89
CA THR A 132 9.91 -29.25 21.65
C THR A 132 10.23 -27.92 20.95
N GLY A 133 11.44 -27.38 21.12
CA GLY A 133 11.84 -26.12 20.48
C GLY A 133 11.69 -26.11 18.96
N GLU A 134 11.74 -27.27 18.31
CA GLU A 134 11.46 -27.43 16.87
C GLU A 134 9.98 -27.27 16.51
N GLU A 135 9.06 -27.85 17.29
CA GLU A 135 7.61 -27.68 17.12
C GLU A 135 7.20 -26.21 17.32
N LEU A 136 7.79 -25.54 18.31
CA LEU A 136 7.56 -24.12 18.55
C LEU A 136 8.06 -23.26 17.37
N ASN A 137 9.27 -23.53 16.85
CA ASN A 137 9.77 -22.86 15.66
C ASN A 137 8.88 -23.12 14.44
N LYS A 138 8.34 -24.33 14.29
CA LYS A 138 7.45 -24.69 13.21
C LYS A 138 6.12 -23.94 13.31
N ALA A 139 5.53 -23.84 14.50
CA ALA A 139 4.33 -23.05 14.74
C ALA A 139 4.55 -21.55 14.49
N ILE A 140 5.68 -21.00 14.94
CA ILE A 140 6.05 -19.60 14.66
C ILE A 140 6.26 -19.39 13.15
N SER A 141 6.87 -20.37 12.46
CA SER A 141 7.08 -20.33 11.01
C SER A 141 5.76 -20.40 10.24
N GLU A 142 4.82 -21.24 10.65
CA GLU A 142 3.48 -21.33 10.06
C GLU A 142 2.67 -20.04 10.29
N LEU A 143 2.71 -19.49 11.51
CA LEU A 143 2.09 -18.19 11.81
C LEU A 143 2.71 -17.07 10.96
N GLY A 144 4.04 -17.06 10.84
CA GLY A 144 4.76 -16.13 9.97
C GLY A 144 4.35 -16.28 8.50
N LYS A 145 4.11 -17.51 8.04
CA LYS A 145 3.66 -17.81 6.67
C LYS A 145 2.23 -17.34 6.42
N VAL A 146 1.32 -17.53 7.38
CA VAL A 146 -0.08 -17.05 7.31
C VAL A 146 -0.14 -15.53 7.32
N VAL A 147 0.55 -14.89 8.25
CA VAL A 147 0.61 -13.42 8.34
C VAL A 147 1.30 -12.84 7.10
N GLY A 148 2.40 -13.46 6.65
CA GLY A 148 3.10 -13.07 5.44
C GLY A 148 2.24 -13.18 4.18
N LEU A 149 1.47 -14.26 4.03
CA LEU A 149 0.50 -14.41 2.94
C LEU A 149 -0.60 -13.35 3.01
N PHE A 150 -1.16 -13.09 4.19
CA PHE A 150 -2.21 -12.09 4.37
C PHE A 150 -1.73 -10.67 4.07
N LEU A 151 -0.50 -10.33 4.46
CA LEU A 151 0.12 -9.04 4.12
C LEU A 151 0.44 -8.96 2.62
N TYR A 152 0.93 -10.05 2.02
CA TYR A 152 1.18 -10.12 0.58
C TYR A 152 -0.10 -9.96 -0.23
N GLU A 153 -1.19 -10.62 0.14
CA GLU A 153 -2.49 -10.50 -0.52
C GLU A 153 -3.06 -9.08 -0.42
N GLN A 154 -2.98 -8.45 0.75
CA GLN A 154 -3.40 -7.05 0.90
C GLN A 154 -2.52 -6.09 0.08
N ALA A 155 -1.20 -6.25 0.14
CA ALA A 155 -0.28 -5.43 -0.64
C ALA A 155 -0.48 -5.62 -2.14
N SER A 156 -0.69 -6.86 -2.60
CA SER A 156 -0.99 -7.18 -4.00
C SER A 156 -2.34 -6.62 -4.44
N ALA A 157 -3.37 -6.67 -3.59
CA ALA A 157 -4.67 -6.07 -3.88
C ALA A 157 -4.58 -4.54 -3.98
N ILE A 158 -3.77 -3.90 -3.14
CA ILE A 158 -3.51 -2.45 -3.20
C ILE A 158 -2.68 -2.10 -4.45
N ALA A 159 -1.62 -2.86 -4.75
CA ALA A 159 -0.78 -2.63 -5.93
C ALA A 159 -1.50 -2.93 -7.25
N SER A 160 -2.42 -3.90 -7.26
CA SER A 160 -3.34 -4.14 -8.37
C SER A 160 -4.34 -3.00 -8.58
N ASN A 161 -4.48 -2.10 -7.60
CA ASN A 161 -5.41 -0.97 -7.58
C ASN A 161 -4.68 0.39 -7.68
N VAL A 162 -3.36 0.38 -7.93
CA VAL A 162 -2.53 1.55 -8.27
C VAL A 162 -2.19 1.49 -9.76
#